data_AF-A0A5A7S2D6-F1
#
_entry.id   AF-A0A5A7S2D6-F1
#
_cell.length_a   1.000
_cell.length_b   1.000
_cell.length_c   1.000
_cell.angle_alpha   90.00
_cell.angle_beta   90.00
_cell.angle_gamma   90.00
#
_symmetry.space_group_name_H-M   'P 1'
#
loop_
_entity.id
_entity.type
_entity.pdbx_description
1 polymer ?
#
loop_
_entity_poly.entity_id
_entity_poly.type
_entity_poly.pdbx_seq_one_letter_code
_entity_poly.pdbx_strand_id
1 'polypeptide(L)'
;MFDAHLHIIDPRFPLIENEGYLPDPFTVADYHERMAGFDVHGGAVVTASFQGTDQSYLVAALAELGNDWVGVTQLDPDVTDDDIVELDKAGIRGIRFNLKRGAIDIQRLTSQALRAYDLVNWHAELYVDGKMLASLEPVLSKLPAVSIDHLGMSGDALPYLLNLVERGARVKATGFGRIDLDIADALRRIHVVNPQALMFGSDLPGTRADRTFQRSDLELIGGAVGTDLEDVLTRNARAFYRLPATATTVDRTAPTKPFPRLAPKPVPSGETTPMPAVD
;
A
#
# COMPACT_ATOMS: atom_id res chain seq x y z
N MET A 1 4.51 9.75 -5.90
CA MET A 1 4.21 8.43 -5.29
C MET A 1 2.73 8.17 -5.37
N PHE A 2 2.34 6.90 -5.41
CA PHE A 2 0.98 6.40 -5.28
C PHE A 2 0.88 5.62 -3.96
N ASP A 3 0.06 6.08 -3.02
CA ASP A 3 -0.14 5.40 -1.75
C ASP A 3 -1.21 4.31 -1.88
N ALA A 4 -0.82 3.06 -2.17
CA ALA A 4 -1.75 1.98 -2.47
C ALA A 4 -2.47 1.40 -1.25
N HIS A 5 -2.26 1.92 -0.04
CA HIS A 5 -2.98 1.44 1.14
C HIS A 5 -3.01 2.51 2.22
N LEU A 6 -4.18 3.10 2.45
CA LEU A 6 -4.47 3.86 3.66
C LEU A 6 -5.95 3.69 4.03
N HIS A 7 -6.31 4.19 5.19
CA HIS A 7 -7.67 4.28 5.66
C HIS A 7 -8.00 5.72 6.00
N ILE A 8 -9.21 6.16 5.67
CA ILE A 8 -9.79 7.41 6.15
C ILE A 8 -10.87 7.06 7.18
N ILE A 9 -10.73 7.60 8.38
CA ILE A 9 -11.66 7.47 9.50
C ILE A 9 -12.34 8.82 9.69
N ASP A 10 -13.41 9.04 8.93
CA ASP A 10 -14.14 10.30 8.94
C ASP A 10 -15.27 10.26 10.00
N PRO A 11 -15.23 11.15 11.02
CA PRO A 11 -16.20 11.13 12.10
C PRO A 11 -17.63 11.51 11.69
N ARG A 12 -17.84 11.99 10.45
CA ARG A 12 -19.17 12.22 9.88
C ARG A 12 -19.94 10.93 9.59
N PHE A 13 -19.24 9.81 9.50
CA PHE A 13 -19.80 8.52 9.14
C PHE A 13 -19.70 7.54 10.31
N PRO A 14 -20.70 6.67 10.51
CA PRO A 14 -20.72 5.75 11.63
C PRO A 14 -19.61 4.70 11.52
N LEU A 15 -19.09 4.30 12.67
CA LEU A 15 -18.14 3.21 12.80
C LEU A 15 -18.76 2.08 13.63
N ILE A 16 -18.40 0.86 13.29
CA ILE A 16 -18.74 -0.37 13.98
C ILE A 16 -17.52 -0.77 14.82
N GLU A 17 -17.71 -0.83 16.14
CA GLU A 17 -16.70 -1.38 17.03
C GLU A 17 -16.40 -2.84 16.67
N ASN A 18 -15.13 -3.19 16.65
CA ASN A 18 -14.69 -4.56 16.37
C ASN A 18 -13.69 -4.97 17.46
N GLU A 19 -13.93 -6.09 18.13
CA GLU A 19 -13.07 -6.64 19.20
C GLU A 19 -12.72 -5.61 20.29
N GLY A 20 -13.67 -4.79 20.74
CA GLY A 20 -13.42 -3.81 21.81
C GLY A 20 -12.61 -2.58 21.37
N TYR A 21 -12.43 -2.38 20.06
CA TYR A 21 -11.62 -1.29 19.54
C TYR A 21 -12.39 -0.48 18.49
N LEU A 22 -12.37 0.84 18.68
CA LEU A 22 -12.83 1.85 17.74
C LEU A 22 -11.66 2.80 17.47
N PRO A 23 -11.29 3.06 16.20
CA PRO A 23 -10.16 3.94 15.91
C PRO A 23 -10.51 5.41 16.17
N ASP A 24 -9.48 6.19 16.51
CA ASP A 24 -9.58 7.65 16.51
C ASP A 24 -9.82 8.17 15.08
N PRO A 25 -10.44 9.35 14.92
CA PRO A 25 -10.58 10.02 13.63
C PRO A 25 -9.25 10.21 12.91
N PHE A 26 -9.29 10.06 11.58
CA PHE A 26 -8.18 10.32 10.67
C PHE A 26 -8.74 10.70 9.31
N THR A 27 -8.90 12.01 9.11
CA THR A 27 -9.55 12.61 7.95
C THR A 27 -8.59 12.76 6.76
N VAL A 28 -9.13 13.19 5.61
CA VAL A 28 -8.31 13.55 4.43
C VAL A 28 -7.34 14.69 4.77
N ALA A 29 -7.77 15.67 5.58
CA ALA A 29 -6.89 16.74 6.06
C ALA A 29 -5.73 16.21 6.91
N ASP A 30 -6.01 15.29 7.85
CA ASP A 30 -4.99 14.66 8.68
C ASP A 30 -3.98 13.85 7.84
N TYR A 31 -4.49 13.17 6.81
CA TYR A 31 -3.64 12.47 5.84
C TYR A 31 -2.71 13.43 5.10
N HIS A 32 -3.22 14.53 4.57
CA HIS A 32 -2.42 15.54 3.89
C HIS A 32 -1.36 16.16 4.81
N GLU A 33 -1.70 16.47 6.05
CA GLU A 33 -0.74 16.96 7.04
C GLU A 33 0.36 15.91 7.31
N ARG A 34 -0.04 14.66 7.54
CA ARG A 34 0.90 13.55 7.80
C ARG A 34 1.83 13.29 6.62
N MET A 35 1.36 13.51 5.40
CA MET A 35 2.11 13.24 4.17
C MET A 35 2.71 14.50 3.52
N ALA A 36 2.64 15.68 4.14
CA ALA A 36 3.11 16.95 3.58
C ALA A 36 4.60 16.96 3.17
N GLY A 37 5.42 16.12 3.80
CA GLY A 37 6.85 15.95 3.48
C GLY A 37 7.14 14.95 2.36
N PHE A 38 6.12 14.47 1.65
CA PHE A 38 6.18 13.44 0.63
C PHE A 38 5.43 13.86 -0.63
N ASP A 39 5.95 13.47 -1.78
CA ASP A 39 5.37 13.82 -3.08
C ASP A 39 4.31 12.78 -3.49
N VAL A 40 3.14 12.79 -2.84
CA VAL A 40 2.02 11.88 -3.10
C VAL A 40 1.02 12.53 -4.07
N HIS A 41 0.73 11.86 -5.18
CA HIS A 41 -0.13 12.37 -6.26
C HIS A 41 -1.30 11.44 -6.57
N GLY A 42 -1.65 10.57 -5.63
CA GLY A 42 -2.70 9.58 -5.80
C GLY A 42 -2.55 8.43 -4.81
N GLY A 43 -3.55 7.57 -4.77
CA GLY A 43 -3.55 6.44 -3.85
C GLY A 43 -4.84 5.64 -3.86
N ALA A 44 -4.89 4.64 -2.98
CA ALA A 44 -6.05 3.80 -2.77
C ALA A 44 -6.52 3.92 -1.32
N VAL A 45 -7.72 4.48 -1.12
CA VAL A 45 -8.40 4.46 0.17
C VAL A 45 -9.07 3.10 0.32
N VAL A 46 -8.63 2.33 1.31
CA VAL A 46 -9.08 0.97 1.54
C VAL A 46 -10.09 0.97 2.68
N THR A 47 -11.20 0.26 2.53
CA THR A 47 -12.16 0.07 3.61
C THR A 47 -11.55 -0.68 4.78
N ALA A 48 -11.54 -0.04 5.95
CA ALA A 48 -11.15 -0.68 7.20
C ALA A 48 -12.34 -1.46 7.78
N SER A 49 -12.04 -2.38 8.71
CA SER A 49 -13.06 -3.27 9.29
C SER A 49 -14.14 -2.54 10.09
N PHE A 50 -13.94 -1.27 10.44
CA PHE A 50 -14.85 -0.47 11.26
C PHE A 50 -15.96 0.17 10.42
N GLN A 51 -15.75 0.36 9.11
CA GLN A 51 -16.76 0.94 8.23
C GLN A 51 -17.74 -0.11 7.66
N GLY A 52 -17.50 -1.40 7.91
CA GLY A 52 -18.35 -2.48 7.43
C GLY A 52 -18.52 -2.43 5.91
N THR A 53 -19.76 -2.31 5.45
CA THR A 53 -20.13 -2.22 4.03
C THR A 53 -20.62 -0.82 3.63
N ASP A 54 -20.41 0.20 4.48
CA ASP A 54 -20.76 1.58 4.16
C ASP A 54 -19.84 2.13 3.06
N GLN A 55 -20.45 2.51 1.94
CA GLN A 55 -19.77 3.07 0.77
C GLN A 55 -19.71 4.60 0.79
N SER A 56 -20.57 5.24 1.60
CA SER A 56 -20.81 6.68 1.54
C SER A 56 -19.58 7.48 1.98
N TYR A 57 -18.89 7.04 3.04
CA TYR A 57 -17.66 7.67 3.50
C TYR A 57 -16.55 7.56 2.44
N LEU A 58 -16.46 6.42 1.76
CA LEU A 58 -15.41 6.15 0.78
C LEU A 58 -15.60 7.05 -0.44
N VAL A 59 -16.83 7.15 -0.95
CA VAL A 59 -17.16 8.08 -2.05
C VAL A 59 -16.89 9.52 -1.64
N ALA A 60 -17.24 9.93 -0.41
CA ALA A 60 -16.97 11.27 0.09
C ALA A 60 -15.46 11.57 0.19
N ALA A 61 -14.66 10.61 0.68
CA ALA A 61 -13.21 10.76 0.77
C ALA A 61 -12.57 10.89 -0.63
N LEU A 62 -13.00 10.09 -1.61
CA LEU A 62 -12.49 10.18 -2.98
C LEU A 62 -12.85 11.50 -3.66
N ALA A 63 -14.06 12.01 -3.43
CA ALA A 63 -14.47 13.32 -3.94
C ALA A 63 -13.58 14.47 -3.40
N GLU A 64 -13.11 14.35 -2.16
CA GLU A 64 -12.21 15.32 -1.53
C GLU A 64 -10.76 15.17 -2.01
N LEU A 65 -10.28 13.93 -2.17
CA LEU A 65 -8.90 13.63 -2.58
C LEU A 65 -8.63 13.89 -4.07
N GLY A 66 -9.62 13.68 -4.94
CA GLY A 66 -9.56 13.95 -6.37
C GLY A 66 -9.26 12.74 -7.27
N ASN A 67 -9.14 13.00 -8.58
CA ASN A 67 -9.25 11.99 -9.65
C ASN A 67 -8.13 10.93 -9.69
N ASP A 68 -6.99 11.17 -9.05
CA ASP A 68 -5.89 10.20 -8.98
C ASP A 68 -6.00 9.25 -7.77
N TRP A 69 -7.12 9.32 -7.05
CA TRP A 69 -7.45 8.46 -5.93
C TRP A 69 -8.57 7.49 -6.28
N VAL A 70 -8.45 6.28 -5.76
CA VAL A 70 -9.40 5.20 -5.97
C VAL A 70 -9.78 4.54 -4.65
N GLY A 71 -10.91 3.85 -4.65
CA GLY A 71 -11.36 3.11 -3.47
C GLY A 71 -11.19 1.60 -3.63
N VAL A 72 -10.98 0.92 -2.51
CA VAL A 72 -11.12 -0.53 -2.39
C VAL A 72 -12.11 -0.81 -1.28
N THR A 73 -13.22 -1.45 -1.61
CA THR A 73 -14.38 -1.55 -0.72
C THR A 73 -14.68 -2.97 -0.25
N GLN A 74 -15.40 -3.12 0.85
CA GLN A 74 -16.09 -4.36 1.19
C GLN A 74 -17.55 -4.27 0.77
N LEU A 75 -18.04 -5.26 0.02
CA LEU A 75 -19.42 -5.28 -0.46
C LEU A 75 -20.38 -6.01 0.47
N ASP A 76 -21.60 -5.48 0.55
CA ASP A 76 -22.74 -6.17 1.12
C ASP A 76 -23.08 -7.44 0.30
N PRO A 77 -23.51 -8.55 0.93
CA PRO A 77 -23.94 -9.73 0.18
C PRO A 77 -25.07 -9.45 -0.82
N ASP A 78 -25.95 -8.50 -0.52
CA ASP A 78 -27.14 -8.19 -1.33
C ASP A 78 -26.88 -7.09 -2.38
N VAL A 79 -25.62 -6.67 -2.57
CA VAL A 79 -25.23 -5.67 -3.57
C VAL A 79 -25.63 -6.10 -4.98
N THR A 80 -26.24 -5.21 -5.75
CA THR A 80 -26.66 -5.46 -7.13
C THR A 80 -25.53 -5.19 -8.13
N ASP A 81 -25.70 -5.64 -9.38
CA ASP A 81 -24.73 -5.36 -10.45
C ASP A 81 -24.67 -3.84 -10.74
N ASP A 82 -25.82 -3.18 -10.71
CA ASP A 82 -25.93 -1.72 -10.90
C ASP A 82 -25.18 -0.97 -9.81
N ASP A 83 -25.28 -1.41 -8.54
CA ASP A 83 -24.51 -0.81 -7.43
C ASP A 83 -23.00 -0.91 -7.68
N ILE A 84 -22.50 -2.08 -8.15
CA ILE A 84 -21.08 -2.28 -8.48
C ILE A 84 -20.65 -1.33 -9.60
N VAL A 85 -21.48 -1.17 -10.63
CA VAL A 85 -21.22 -0.26 -11.75
C VAL A 85 -21.21 1.20 -11.30
N GLU A 86 -22.11 1.61 -10.41
CA GLU A 86 -22.13 2.98 -9.86
C GLU A 86 -20.91 3.24 -8.96
N LEU A 87 -20.50 2.26 -8.14
CA LEU A 87 -19.27 2.35 -7.36
C LEU A 87 -18.03 2.47 -8.27
N ASP A 88 -18.00 1.75 -9.39
CA ASP A 88 -16.91 1.88 -10.35
C ASP A 88 -16.83 3.28 -10.97
N LYS A 89 -17.99 3.87 -11.30
CA LYS A 89 -18.06 5.28 -11.75
C LYS A 89 -17.59 6.27 -10.68
N ALA A 90 -17.82 5.95 -9.40
CA ALA A 90 -17.35 6.75 -8.26
C ALA A 90 -15.85 6.57 -7.95
N GLY A 91 -15.12 5.76 -8.73
CA GLY A 91 -13.66 5.57 -8.57
C GLY A 91 -13.27 4.36 -7.71
N ILE A 92 -14.20 3.48 -7.35
CA ILE A 92 -13.86 2.19 -6.73
C ILE A 92 -13.24 1.27 -7.78
N ARG A 93 -12.18 0.55 -7.41
CA ARG A 93 -11.40 -0.30 -8.32
C ARG A 93 -11.11 -1.71 -7.80
N GLY A 94 -11.53 -2.03 -6.58
CA GLY A 94 -11.27 -3.32 -5.98
C GLY A 94 -12.26 -3.66 -4.87
N ILE A 95 -12.36 -4.94 -4.58
CA ILE A 95 -13.10 -5.50 -3.45
C ILE A 95 -12.14 -6.09 -2.42
N ARG A 96 -12.31 -5.76 -1.15
CA ARG A 96 -11.51 -6.24 -0.03
C ARG A 96 -12.20 -7.40 0.69
N PHE A 97 -11.44 -8.44 0.96
CA PHE A 97 -11.83 -9.53 1.86
C PHE A 97 -10.90 -9.57 3.07
N ASN A 98 -11.47 -9.32 4.26
CA ASN A 98 -10.76 -9.41 5.53
C ASN A 98 -10.95 -10.80 6.14
N LEU A 99 -9.97 -11.67 5.93
CA LEU A 99 -10.00 -13.07 6.38
C LEU A 99 -9.29 -13.27 7.72
N LYS A 100 -8.58 -12.26 8.23
CA LYS A 100 -7.95 -12.31 9.55
C LYS A 100 -8.97 -12.27 10.69
N ARG A 101 -10.12 -11.62 10.47
CA ARG A 101 -11.11 -11.30 11.52
C ARG A 101 -12.53 -11.79 11.21
N GLY A 102 -12.69 -12.73 10.27
CA GLY A 102 -14.00 -13.22 9.83
C GLY A 102 -14.00 -14.71 9.53
N ALA A 103 -15.19 -15.32 9.58
CA ALA A 103 -15.40 -16.67 9.08
C ALA A 103 -15.14 -16.70 7.57
N ILE A 104 -14.41 -17.71 7.12
CA ILE A 104 -14.00 -17.80 5.72
C ILE A 104 -15.09 -18.49 4.92
N ASP A 105 -15.73 -17.73 4.05
CA ASP A 105 -16.57 -18.25 2.99
C ASP A 105 -15.83 -18.13 1.65
N ILE A 106 -15.08 -19.18 1.32
CA ILE A 106 -14.28 -19.26 0.08
C ILE A 106 -15.17 -19.17 -1.16
N GLN A 107 -16.37 -19.76 -1.12
CA GLN A 107 -17.29 -19.76 -2.25
C GLN A 107 -17.82 -18.36 -2.51
N ARG A 108 -18.21 -17.65 -1.44
CA ARG A 108 -18.63 -16.26 -1.54
C ARG A 108 -17.50 -15.35 -2.00
N LEU A 109 -16.29 -15.51 -1.45
CA LEU A 109 -15.12 -14.74 -1.89
C LEU A 109 -14.89 -14.91 -3.40
N THR A 110 -14.85 -16.16 -3.86
CA THR A 110 -14.57 -16.47 -5.27
C THR A 110 -15.67 -15.93 -6.18
N SER A 111 -16.94 -16.15 -5.83
CA SER A 111 -18.07 -15.67 -6.63
C SER A 111 -18.15 -14.15 -6.69
N GLN A 112 -17.96 -13.44 -5.57
CA GLN A 112 -17.95 -11.97 -5.56
C GLN A 112 -16.75 -11.40 -6.32
N ALA A 113 -15.56 -11.99 -6.17
CA ALA A 113 -14.37 -11.56 -6.89
C ALA A 113 -14.52 -11.73 -8.42
N LEU A 114 -15.01 -12.88 -8.87
CA LEU A 114 -15.26 -13.14 -10.30
C LEU A 114 -16.34 -12.21 -10.85
N ARG A 115 -17.47 -12.06 -10.14
CA ARG A 115 -18.56 -11.16 -10.54
C ARG A 115 -18.09 -9.71 -10.69
N ALA A 116 -17.35 -9.19 -9.71
CA ALA A 116 -16.82 -7.82 -9.78
C ALA A 116 -15.78 -7.64 -10.89
N TYR A 117 -14.97 -8.67 -11.15
CA TYR A 117 -14.03 -8.63 -12.28
C TYR A 117 -14.77 -8.65 -13.63
N ASP A 118 -15.75 -9.52 -13.81
CA ASP A 118 -16.48 -9.64 -15.08
C ASP A 118 -17.28 -8.38 -15.42
N LEU A 119 -17.83 -7.69 -14.41
CA LEU A 119 -18.60 -6.46 -14.60
C LEU A 119 -17.71 -5.24 -14.88
N VAL A 120 -16.66 -5.04 -14.07
CA VAL A 120 -15.92 -3.76 -13.99
C VAL A 120 -14.40 -3.93 -13.82
N ASN A 121 -13.87 -5.14 -14.00
CA ASN A 121 -12.45 -5.51 -13.90
C ASN A 121 -11.84 -5.26 -12.51
N TRP A 122 -12.65 -5.27 -11.44
CA TRP A 122 -12.11 -5.11 -10.09
C TRP A 122 -11.20 -6.27 -9.68
N HIS A 123 -10.14 -5.94 -8.94
CA HIS A 123 -9.30 -6.97 -8.31
C HIS A 123 -9.85 -7.34 -6.93
N ALA A 124 -9.49 -8.55 -6.48
CA ALA A 124 -9.68 -8.96 -5.09
C ALA A 124 -8.46 -8.56 -4.24
N GLU A 125 -8.68 -7.82 -3.17
CA GLU A 125 -7.68 -7.45 -2.18
C GLU A 125 -7.86 -8.28 -0.91
N LEU A 126 -6.78 -8.92 -0.45
CA LEU A 126 -6.84 -9.91 0.63
C LEU A 126 -6.00 -9.44 1.81
N TYR A 127 -6.67 -9.31 2.96
CA TYR A 127 -6.02 -9.25 4.26
C TYR A 127 -6.14 -10.60 4.95
N VAL A 128 -5.04 -11.36 4.96
CA VAL A 128 -5.03 -12.78 5.32
C VAL A 128 -3.83 -13.12 6.20
N ASP A 129 -4.05 -13.96 7.22
CA ASP A 129 -2.97 -14.51 8.05
C ASP A 129 -2.12 -15.52 7.27
N GLY A 130 -0.83 -15.60 7.59
CA GLY A 130 0.15 -16.39 6.83
C GLY A 130 -0.20 -17.87 6.76
N LYS A 131 -0.73 -18.45 7.85
CA LYS A 131 -1.17 -19.85 7.89
C LYS A 131 -2.35 -20.12 6.94
N MET A 132 -3.21 -19.12 6.75
CA MET A 132 -4.38 -19.23 5.91
C MET A 132 -4.05 -19.07 4.42
N LEU A 133 -3.03 -18.27 4.09
CA LEU A 133 -2.61 -18.05 2.71
C LEU A 133 -2.28 -19.36 1.99
N ALA A 134 -1.62 -20.30 2.68
CA ALA A 134 -1.30 -21.62 2.15
C ALA A 134 -2.54 -22.40 1.66
N SER A 135 -3.65 -22.32 2.42
CA SER A 135 -4.89 -23.01 2.07
C SER A 135 -5.67 -22.30 0.96
N LEU A 136 -5.50 -21.00 0.83
CA LEU A 136 -6.19 -20.17 -0.15
C LEU A 136 -5.43 -20.04 -1.47
N GLU A 137 -4.12 -20.32 -1.51
CA GLU A 137 -3.29 -20.24 -2.72
C GLU A 137 -3.94 -20.92 -3.95
N PRO A 138 -4.48 -22.16 -3.86
CA PRO A 138 -5.08 -22.82 -5.02
C PRO A 138 -6.36 -22.15 -5.56
N VAL A 139 -7.02 -21.33 -4.72
CA VAL A 139 -8.21 -20.56 -5.08
C VAL A 139 -7.79 -19.20 -5.65
N LEU A 140 -6.93 -18.48 -4.93
CA LEU A 140 -6.46 -17.15 -5.32
C LEU A 140 -5.70 -17.18 -6.65
N SER A 141 -4.95 -18.24 -6.92
CA SER A 141 -4.24 -18.46 -8.20
C SER A 141 -5.15 -18.59 -9.42
N LYS A 142 -6.45 -18.80 -9.22
CA LYS A 142 -7.47 -18.87 -10.30
C LYS A 142 -8.23 -17.57 -10.48
N LEU A 143 -8.09 -16.62 -9.57
CA LEU A 143 -8.71 -15.31 -9.70
C LEU A 143 -7.94 -14.47 -10.73
N PRO A 144 -8.64 -13.64 -11.52
CA PRO A 144 -8.03 -12.92 -12.64
C PRO A 144 -7.15 -11.74 -12.21
N ALA A 145 -7.42 -11.13 -11.04
CA ALA A 145 -6.61 -10.06 -10.48
C ALA A 145 -6.68 -10.07 -8.96
N VAL A 146 -5.52 -10.12 -8.31
CA VAL A 146 -5.38 -10.27 -6.86
C VAL A 146 -4.30 -9.34 -6.31
N SER A 147 -4.55 -8.74 -5.15
CA SER A 147 -3.52 -8.09 -4.33
C SER A 147 -3.52 -8.64 -2.89
N ILE A 148 -2.32 -8.85 -2.34
CA ILE A 148 -2.13 -9.30 -0.96
C ILE A 148 -1.62 -8.13 -0.11
N ASP A 149 -2.30 -7.87 1.01
CA ASP A 149 -1.92 -6.84 1.97
C ASP A 149 -0.66 -7.21 2.76
N HIS A 150 0.13 -6.20 3.12
CA HIS A 150 1.21 -6.27 4.12
C HIS A 150 2.18 -7.45 3.95
N LEU A 151 2.66 -7.70 2.72
CA LEU A 151 3.62 -8.78 2.41
C LEU A 151 3.16 -10.18 2.88
N GLY A 152 1.86 -10.43 3.02
CA GLY A 152 1.34 -11.70 3.54
C GLY A 152 1.58 -11.92 5.04
N MET A 153 1.92 -10.85 5.78
CA MET A 153 2.09 -10.72 7.24
C MET A 153 3.13 -11.59 7.96
N SER A 154 3.46 -12.78 7.45
CA SER A 154 4.34 -13.74 8.13
C SER A 154 5.33 -14.39 7.17
N GLY A 155 6.54 -14.69 7.66
CA GLY A 155 7.58 -15.36 6.89
C GLY A 155 7.17 -16.75 6.40
N ASP A 156 6.34 -17.48 7.15
CA ASP A 156 5.84 -18.80 6.77
C ASP A 156 4.92 -18.76 5.54
N ALA A 157 4.31 -17.59 5.27
CA ALA A 157 3.44 -17.36 4.13
C ALA A 157 4.23 -17.13 2.83
N LEU A 158 5.53 -16.78 2.94
CA LEU A 158 6.32 -16.27 1.84
C LEU A 158 6.41 -17.24 0.64
N PRO A 159 6.61 -18.55 0.80
CA PRO A 159 6.61 -19.47 -0.35
C PRO A 159 5.30 -19.43 -1.15
N TYR A 160 4.16 -19.43 -0.48
CA TYR A 160 2.83 -19.38 -1.12
C TYR A 160 2.56 -18.01 -1.75
N LEU A 161 3.02 -16.93 -1.10
CA LEU A 161 2.97 -15.59 -1.67
C LEU A 161 3.76 -15.50 -2.97
N LEU A 162 4.98 -16.08 -3.01
CA LEU A 162 5.80 -16.09 -4.21
C LEU A 162 5.15 -16.88 -5.36
N ASN A 163 4.47 -17.99 -5.06
CA ASN A 163 3.69 -18.73 -6.07
C ASN A 163 2.56 -17.88 -6.67
N LEU A 164 1.87 -17.07 -5.85
CA LEU A 164 0.85 -16.13 -6.34
C LEU A 164 1.46 -15.01 -7.17
N VAL A 165 2.61 -14.48 -6.74
CA VAL A 165 3.36 -13.42 -7.44
C VAL A 165 3.83 -13.88 -8.81
N GLU A 166 4.32 -15.12 -8.93
CA GLU A 166 4.68 -15.74 -10.20
C GLU A 166 3.49 -15.79 -11.18
N ARG A 167 2.26 -15.94 -10.64
CA ARG A 167 1.01 -15.92 -11.40
C ARG A 167 0.40 -14.54 -11.59
N GLY A 168 1.11 -13.48 -11.21
CA GLY A 168 0.71 -12.10 -11.46
C GLY A 168 -0.01 -11.39 -10.31
N ALA A 169 -0.12 -12.00 -9.12
CA ALA A 169 -0.64 -11.30 -7.95
C ALA A 169 0.25 -10.11 -7.59
N ARG A 170 -0.39 -9.01 -7.15
CA ARG A 170 0.31 -7.86 -6.56
C ARG A 170 0.45 -8.01 -5.06
N VAL A 171 1.41 -7.30 -4.48
CA VAL A 171 1.69 -7.32 -3.05
C VAL A 171 1.94 -5.90 -2.57
N LYS A 172 1.27 -5.52 -1.48
CA LYS A 172 1.43 -4.20 -0.89
C LYS A 172 2.59 -4.16 0.09
N ALA A 173 3.65 -3.42 -0.24
CA ALA A 173 4.77 -3.09 0.64
C ALA A 173 4.32 -2.04 1.68
N THR A 174 3.65 -2.51 2.72
CA THR A 174 2.86 -1.73 3.69
C THR A 174 2.88 -2.41 5.05
N GLY A 175 2.48 -1.70 6.12
CA GLY A 175 2.20 -2.32 7.42
C GLY A 175 3.43 -2.90 8.11
N PHE A 176 4.62 -2.35 7.89
CA PHE A 176 5.88 -2.87 8.43
C PHE A 176 5.94 -2.88 9.96
N GLY A 177 5.05 -2.15 10.63
CA GLY A 177 4.89 -2.17 12.09
C GLY A 177 3.91 -3.21 12.62
N ARG A 178 3.37 -4.11 11.80
CA ARG A 178 2.41 -5.16 12.23
C ARG A 178 2.71 -6.55 11.67
N ILE A 179 3.88 -6.73 11.05
CA ILE A 179 4.28 -7.98 10.40
C ILE A 179 5.48 -8.59 11.11
N ASP A 180 5.53 -9.92 11.08
CA ASP A 180 6.57 -10.72 11.72
C ASP A 180 7.35 -11.49 10.65
N LEU A 181 8.26 -10.78 9.97
CA LEU A 181 9.15 -11.32 8.94
C LEU A 181 10.34 -10.39 8.65
N ASP A 182 11.38 -10.93 8.00
CA ASP A 182 12.45 -10.11 7.42
C ASP A 182 11.93 -9.35 6.20
N ILE A 183 11.62 -8.07 6.41
CA ILE A 183 10.98 -7.21 5.41
C ILE A 183 11.89 -7.00 4.20
N ALA A 184 13.20 -6.82 4.42
CA ALA A 184 14.14 -6.61 3.34
C ALA A 184 14.27 -7.86 2.46
N ASP A 185 14.35 -9.05 3.08
CA ASP A 185 14.39 -10.32 2.35
C ASP A 185 13.09 -10.56 1.56
N ALA A 186 11.92 -10.38 2.20
CA ALA A 186 10.64 -10.57 1.54
C ALA A 186 10.47 -9.65 0.32
N LEU A 187 10.79 -8.36 0.47
CA LEU A 187 10.74 -7.40 -0.64
C LEU A 187 11.66 -7.84 -1.80
N ARG A 188 12.91 -8.22 -1.52
CA ARG A 188 13.85 -8.69 -2.55
C ARG A 188 13.32 -9.92 -3.27
N ARG A 189 12.82 -10.91 -2.53
CA ARG A 189 12.34 -12.18 -3.09
C ARG A 189 11.10 -11.99 -3.95
N ILE A 190 10.14 -11.17 -3.51
CA ILE A 190 8.95 -10.83 -4.31
C ILE A 190 9.37 -10.10 -5.59
N HIS A 191 10.26 -9.11 -5.47
CA HIS A 191 10.74 -8.32 -6.60
C HIS A 191 11.49 -9.17 -7.64
N VAL A 192 12.32 -10.11 -7.19
CA VAL A 192 13.04 -11.07 -8.07
C VAL A 192 12.07 -11.96 -8.86
N VAL A 193 10.98 -12.42 -8.24
CA VAL A 193 9.97 -13.25 -8.93
C VAL A 193 9.21 -12.41 -9.96
N ASN A 194 8.78 -11.20 -9.58
CA ASN A 194 8.06 -10.31 -10.48
C ASN A 194 8.27 -8.84 -10.06
N PRO A 195 9.03 -8.03 -10.83
CA PRO A 195 9.33 -6.65 -10.46
C PRO A 195 8.09 -5.75 -10.45
N GLN A 196 7.01 -6.15 -11.12
CA GLN A 196 5.75 -5.42 -11.15
C GLN A 196 4.85 -5.71 -9.93
N ALA A 197 5.19 -6.70 -9.10
CA ALA A 197 4.30 -7.16 -8.04
C ALA A 197 4.17 -6.18 -6.87
N LEU A 198 5.27 -5.52 -6.50
CA LEU A 198 5.30 -4.65 -5.32
C LEU A 198 4.63 -3.30 -5.59
N MET A 199 3.77 -2.89 -4.66
CA MET A 199 3.13 -1.58 -4.63
C MET A 199 3.31 -0.96 -3.24
N PHE A 200 3.86 0.24 -3.16
CA PHE A 200 3.98 0.98 -1.90
C PHE A 200 2.61 1.39 -1.34
N GLY A 201 2.50 1.40 -0.02
CA GLY A 201 1.47 2.17 0.67
C GLY A 201 1.88 2.47 2.13
N SER A 202 1.24 3.45 2.73
CA SER A 202 1.57 3.93 4.07
C SER A 202 0.90 3.13 5.19
N ASP A 203 -0.24 2.49 4.91
CA ASP A 203 -1.11 1.86 5.91
C ASP A 203 -1.52 2.83 7.04
N LEU A 204 -1.53 4.14 6.76
CA LEU A 204 -2.00 5.16 7.70
C LEU A 204 -3.52 5.01 7.96
N PRO A 205 -4.00 5.31 9.18
CA PRO A 205 -3.24 5.80 10.33
C PRO A 205 -2.50 4.71 11.13
N GLY A 206 -2.47 3.47 10.63
CA GLY A 206 -1.77 2.36 11.28
C GLY A 206 -2.56 1.75 12.43
N THR A 207 -3.90 1.68 12.33
CA THR A 207 -4.76 1.14 13.40
C THR A 207 -4.27 -0.23 13.86
N ARG A 208 -3.97 -0.37 15.16
CA ARG A 208 -3.44 -1.60 15.79
C ARG A 208 -2.08 -2.08 15.28
N ALA A 209 -1.29 -1.23 14.63
CA ALA A 209 0.13 -1.49 14.37
C ALA A 209 0.99 -1.02 15.55
N ASP A 210 2.10 -1.72 15.82
CA ASP A 210 3.06 -1.32 16.86
C ASP A 210 3.77 -0.01 16.50
N ARG A 211 3.93 0.24 15.19
CA ARG A 211 4.38 1.52 14.64
C ARG A 211 3.66 1.85 13.35
N THR A 212 3.50 3.15 13.10
CA THR A 212 2.97 3.69 11.85
C THR A 212 4.08 3.87 10.82
N PHE A 213 3.70 4.25 9.59
CA PHE A 213 4.64 4.55 8.51
C PHE A 213 5.67 5.62 8.90
N GLN A 214 6.91 5.35 8.50
CA GLN A 214 8.07 6.21 8.69
C GLN A 214 8.86 6.34 7.39
N ARG A 215 9.62 7.43 7.24
CA ARG A 215 10.46 7.66 6.06
C ARG A 215 11.48 6.54 5.82
N SER A 216 12.01 5.93 6.88
CA SER A 216 12.92 4.78 6.81
C SER A 216 12.31 3.56 6.11
N ASP A 217 10.98 3.43 6.05
CA ASP A 217 10.32 2.38 5.29
C ASP A 217 10.58 2.53 3.78
N LEU A 218 10.69 3.77 3.27
CA LEU A 218 11.07 4.03 1.87
C LEU A 218 12.53 3.70 1.60
N GLU A 219 13.42 3.96 2.57
CA GLU A 219 14.84 3.59 2.47
C GLU A 219 15.00 2.07 2.42
N LEU A 220 14.20 1.34 3.21
CA LEU A 220 14.14 -0.11 3.22
C LEU A 220 13.66 -0.67 1.87
N ILE A 221 12.58 -0.10 1.31
CA ILE A 221 12.09 -0.47 -0.03
C ILE A 221 13.17 -0.20 -1.07
N GLY A 222 13.78 1.00 -1.07
CA GLY A 222 14.85 1.37 -2.00
C GLY A 222 16.07 0.45 -1.92
N GLY A 223 16.48 0.05 -0.70
CA GLY A 223 17.57 -0.90 -0.51
C GLY A 223 17.25 -2.33 -0.97
N ALA A 224 15.96 -2.68 -1.08
CA ALA A 224 15.52 -4.00 -1.55
C ALA A 224 15.37 -4.06 -3.08
N VAL A 225 14.85 -3.01 -3.72
CA VAL A 225 14.50 -3.01 -5.15
C VAL A 225 15.43 -2.18 -6.04
N GLY A 226 16.32 -1.39 -5.44
CA GLY A 226 17.33 -0.63 -6.17
C GLY A 226 16.74 0.38 -7.16
N THR A 227 17.10 0.25 -8.44
CA THR A 227 16.70 1.18 -9.51
C THR A 227 15.21 1.17 -9.82
N ASP A 228 14.49 0.13 -9.39
CA ASP A 228 13.07 -0.06 -9.68
C ASP A 228 12.17 0.59 -8.62
N LEU A 229 12.75 1.39 -7.72
CA LEU A 229 12.04 2.08 -6.65
C LEU A 229 10.86 2.91 -7.18
N GLU A 230 11.05 3.63 -8.29
CA GLU A 230 9.98 4.45 -8.87
C GLU A 230 8.78 3.61 -9.34
N ASP A 231 9.02 2.40 -9.84
CA ASP A 231 7.96 1.49 -10.26
C ASP A 231 7.15 1.01 -9.06
N VAL A 232 7.83 0.64 -7.97
CA VAL A 232 7.19 0.24 -6.71
C VAL A 232 6.44 1.39 -6.05
N LEU A 233 7.00 2.60 -6.06
CA LEU A 233 6.39 3.77 -5.45
C LEU A 233 5.24 4.37 -6.27
N THR A 234 5.12 4.07 -7.57
CA THR A 234 4.14 4.73 -8.44
C THR A 234 3.59 3.84 -9.56
N ARG A 235 4.44 3.36 -10.48
CA ARG A 235 3.97 2.82 -11.78
C ARG A 235 3.19 1.53 -11.64
N ASN A 236 3.65 0.61 -10.79
CA ASN A 236 3.00 -0.68 -10.55
C ASN A 236 1.57 -0.50 -10.04
N ALA A 237 1.39 0.38 -9.06
CA ALA A 237 0.08 0.65 -8.47
C ALA A 237 -0.85 1.34 -9.47
N ARG A 238 -0.38 2.37 -10.19
CA ARG A 238 -1.20 3.03 -11.22
C ARG A 238 -1.68 2.06 -12.30
N ALA A 239 -0.81 1.17 -12.77
CA ALA A 239 -1.19 0.15 -13.74
C ALA A 239 -2.24 -0.82 -13.16
N PHE A 240 -2.04 -1.28 -11.93
CA PHE A 240 -2.95 -2.23 -11.28
C PHE A 240 -4.34 -1.64 -11.00
N TYR A 241 -4.39 -0.39 -10.52
CA TYR A 241 -5.62 0.35 -10.27
C TYR A 241 -6.24 0.99 -11.54
N ARG A 242 -5.67 0.70 -12.72
CA ARG A 242 -6.16 1.15 -14.04
C ARG A 242 -6.21 2.67 -14.17
N LEU A 243 -5.19 3.35 -13.63
CA LEU A 243 -5.04 4.80 -13.72
C LEU A 243 -4.02 5.21 -14.80
N PRO A 244 -4.17 6.40 -15.42
CA PRO A 244 -3.53 6.71 -16.71
C PRO A 244 -2.00 6.89 -16.81
N ALA A 245 -1.09 6.29 -16.06
CA ALA A 245 0.33 6.70 -16.03
C ALA A 245 0.57 8.20 -15.73
N THR A 246 1.56 8.52 -14.91
CA THR A 246 1.93 9.91 -14.71
C THR A 246 2.66 10.43 -15.95
N ALA A 247 2.31 11.63 -16.44
CA ALA A 247 3.08 12.31 -17.47
C ALA A 247 4.50 12.54 -16.92
N THR A 248 5.43 11.66 -17.30
CA THR A 248 6.80 11.74 -16.78
C THR A 248 7.60 12.62 -17.74
N THR A 249 7.79 13.89 -17.41
CA THR A 249 8.84 14.72 -18.02
C THR A 249 10.18 14.32 -17.43
N VAL A 250 10.66 13.13 -17.77
CA VAL A 250 12.07 12.77 -17.57
C VAL A 250 12.60 12.39 -18.94
N ASP A 251 13.22 13.38 -19.58
CA ASP A 251 14.04 13.16 -20.75
C ASP A 251 15.24 12.28 -20.35
N ARG A 252 15.13 10.98 -20.64
CA ARG A 252 16.19 10.00 -20.41
C ARG A 252 17.41 10.18 -21.33
N THR A 253 17.39 11.17 -22.24
CA THR A 253 18.52 11.51 -23.12
C THR A 253 19.33 12.70 -22.62
N ALA A 254 18.87 13.41 -21.59
CA ALA A 254 19.62 14.52 -21.01
C ALA A 254 20.81 13.99 -20.18
N PRO A 255 22.06 14.38 -20.49
CA PRO A 255 23.22 13.94 -19.72
C PRO A 255 23.10 14.43 -18.27
N THR A 256 23.33 13.53 -17.32
CA THR A 256 23.36 13.83 -15.89
C THR A 256 24.34 14.97 -15.64
N LYS A 257 23.85 16.10 -15.12
CA LYS A 257 24.72 17.21 -14.74
C LYS A 257 25.70 16.71 -13.67
N PRO A 258 27.02 16.93 -13.83
CA PRO A 258 27.98 16.50 -12.83
C PRO A 258 27.67 17.13 -11.48
N PHE A 259 27.78 16.33 -10.41
CA PHE A 259 27.63 16.82 -9.05
C PHE A 259 28.56 18.04 -8.81
N PRO A 260 28.05 19.14 -8.25
CA PRO A 260 28.90 20.26 -7.89
C PRO A 260 29.94 19.76 -6.88
N ARG A 261 31.23 19.90 -7.24
CA ARG A 261 32.32 19.64 -6.29
C ARG A 261 32.13 20.59 -5.11
N LEU A 262 31.87 20.03 -3.92
CA LEU A 262 31.96 20.81 -2.69
C LEU A 262 33.39 21.35 -2.57
N ALA A 263 33.51 22.67 -2.43
CA ALA A 263 34.78 23.29 -2.08
C ALA A 263 35.27 22.70 -0.73
N PRO A 264 36.56 22.39 -0.58
CA PRO A 264 37.10 21.92 0.68
C PRO A 264 36.84 22.97 1.76
N LYS A 265 36.30 22.53 2.91
CA LYS A 265 36.14 23.40 4.08
C LYS A 265 37.51 23.95 4.50
N PRO A 266 37.62 25.25 4.82
CA PRO A 266 38.86 25.79 5.35
C PRO A 266 39.21 25.10 6.67
N VAL A 267 40.46 24.64 6.77
CA VAL A 267 41.04 24.07 7.99
C VAL A 267 41.16 25.19 9.02
N PRO A 268 40.66 25.01 10.26
CA PRO A 268 40.87 26.02 11.31
C PRO A 268 42.36 26.11 11.62
N SER A 269 42.90 27.32 11.60
CA SER A 269 44.26 27.62 12.03
C SER A 269 44.40 27.27 13.52
N GLY A 270 45.11 26.18 13.82
CA GLY A 270 45.47 25.83 15.18
C GLY A 270 46.46 26.85 15.73
N GLU A 271 46.03 27.68 16.67
CA GLU A 271 46.95 28.34 17.59
C GLU A 271 47.54 27.26 18.50
N THR A 272 48.80 26.91 18.27
CA THR A 272 49.58 26.09 19.19
C THR A 272 50.06 26.97 20.33
N THR A 273 49.42 26.85 21.50
CA THR A 273 49.93 27.41 22.75
C THR A 273 51.20 26.63 23.16
N PRO A 274 52.36 27.27 23.39
CA PRO A 274 53.54 26.56 23.86
C PRO A 274 53.39 26.17 25.34
N MET A 275 53.83 24.95 25.68
CA MET A 275 53.92 24.51 27.08
C MET A 275 55.03 25.24 27.84
N PRO A 276 54.88 25.49 29.15
CA PRO A 276 55.90 26.16 29.95
C PRO A 276 57.08 25.22 30.21
N ALA A 277 58.29 25.77 30.11
CA ALA A 277 59.52 25.08 30.48
C ALA A 277 59.58 24.88 32.00
N VAL A 278 59.99 23.69 32.42
CA VAL A 278 60.27 23.35 33.82
C VAL A 278 61.79 23.32 33.97
N ASP A 279 62.31 24.15 34.87
CA ASP A 279 63.68 24.10 35.41
C ASP A 279 63.78 23.02 36.51
#